data_AF-C9RFY8-F1
#
_entry.id   AF-C9RFY8-F1
#
_cell.length_a   1.000
_cell.length_b   1.000
_cell.length_c   1.000
_cell.angle_alpha   90.00
_cell.angle_beta   90.00
_cell.angle_gamma   90.00
#
_symmetry.space_group_name_H-M   'P 1'
#
loop_
_entity.id
_entity.type
_entity.pdbx_description
1 polymer ?
#
loop_
_entity_poly.entity_id
_entity_poly.type
_entity_poly.pdbx_seq_one_letter_code
_entity_poly.pdbx_strand_id
1 'polypeptide(L)'
;MVIKSFEVRCMKYLSAKSKLNIESQDGGFTTTFLGYCLEREILDAVVVVKSKNWKPIAYLATNTVELLESPKSKYSISPNNKLLEYATENYDKVGLVGLPCHILGGLQFDLTLKVGLFCTKNFYYDTIKSIIKERFGVNIDEVYKMNITKGKFVVETLKREGFAKTEKVVYEIPIKEIEKLCNLGCRVCTDFSAKYADVSVGSVGSEDGWNTVIVRNKMAEEIINDMVDKGLIEIKEEVDIKAVEKLEDIKKKNEEINKCSAYFAVCPALF
;
A
#
# COMPACT_ATOMS: atom_id res chain seq x y z
N MET A 1 10.75 -26.02 -7.04
CA MET A 1 9.70 -25.10 -7.49
C MET A 1 10.35 -24.10 -8.44
N VAL A 2 10.10 -24.24 -9.75
CA VAL A 2 10.70 -23.35 -10.76
C VAL A 2 9.94 -22.03 -10.67
N ILE A 3 10.59 -20.99 -10.12
CA ILE A 3 10.09 -19.62 -10.26
C ILE A 3 10.15 -19.35 -11.76
N LYS A 4 9.00 -19.46 -12.46
CA LYS A 4 8.90 -19.04 -13.86
C LYS A 4 9.46 -17.63 -13.94
N SER A 5 10.37 -17.40 -14.88
CA SER A 5 10.94 -16.08 -15.15
C SER A 5 9.80 -15.12 -15.49
N PHE A 6 9.30 -14.39 -14.49
CA PHE A 6 8.33 -13.32 -14.68
C PHE A 6 9.10 -12.16 -15.31
N GLU A 7 9.00 -12.02 -16.62
CA GLU A 7 9.41 -10.81 -17.30
C GLU A 7 8.45 -9.70 -16.84
N VAL A 8 8.96 -8.75 -16.05
CA VAL A 8 8.16 -7.61 -15.56
C VAL A 8 7.83 -6.73 -16.75
N ARG A 9 6.65 -6.93 -17.34
CA ARG A 9 6.16 -6.09 -18.45
C ARG A 9 5.30 -4.99 -17.86
N CYS A 10 5.83 -3.77 -17.82
CA CYS A 10 5.02 -2.58 -17.60
C CYS A 10 4.27 -2.27 -18.91
N MET A 11 2.94 -2.24 -18.87
CA MET A 11 2.12 -1.89 -20.03
C MET A 11 1.80 -0.39 -20.05
N LYS A 12 1.42 0.19 -18.91
CA LYS A 12 0.97 1.59 -18.85
C LYS A 12 1.17 2.22 -17.46
N TYR A 13 1.51 3.50 -17.44
CA TYR A 13 1.39 4.37 -16.27
C TYR A 13 0.18 5.27 -16.43
N LEU A 14 -0.62 5.40 -15.36
CA LEU A 14 -1.82 6.21 -15.31
C LEU A 14 -1.86 6.96 -13.98
N SER A 15 -2.44 8.15 -13.96
CA SER A 15 -2.94 8.75 -12.74
C SER A 15 -4.44 8.48 -12.67
N ALA A 16 -4.94 7.93 -11.57
CA ALA A 16 -6.34 7.53 -11.42
C ALA A 16 -6.94 8.02 -10.10
N LYS A 17 -8.22 8.37 -10.15
CA LYS A 17 -8.99 8.82 -8.99
C LYS A 17 -10.39 8.22 -9.02
N SER A 18 -10.88 7.80 -7.86
CA SER A 18 -12.27 7.38 -7.68
C SER A 18 -13.22 8.56 -7.82
N LYS A 19 -14.31 8.35 -8.55
CA LYS A 19 -15.46 9.26 -8.56
C LYS A 19 -16.46 8.95 -7.44
N LEU A 20 -16.24 7.87 -6.70
CA LEU A 20 -17.06 7.50 -5.54
C LEU A 20 -16.64 8.30 -4.31
N ASN A 21 -17.61 8.72 -3.50
CA ASN A 21 -17.35 9.39 -2.23
C ASN A 21 -16.99 8.37 -1.14
N ILE A 22 -15.75 7.89 -1.17
CA ILE A 22 -15.23 6.89 -0.25
C ILE A 22 -14.06 7.43 0.57
N GLU A 23 -13.90 6.94 1.79
CA GLU A 23 -12.74 7.26 2.62
C GLU A 23 -11.49 6.56 2.08
N SER A 24 -10.44 7.33 1.79
CA SER A 24 -9.22 6.81 1.13
C SER A 24 -7.94 7.46 1.67
N GLN A 25 -6.79 6.83 1.40
CA GLN A 25 -5.48 7.45 1.63
C GLN A 25 -5.23 8.59 0.64
N ASP A 26 -5.40 8.30 -0.64
CA ASP A 26 -5.13 9.21 -1.76
C ASP A 26 -6.38 9.22 -2.68
N GLY A 27 -6.23 8.90 -3.96
CA GLY A 27 -7.33 8.92 -4.94
C GLY A 27 -8.41 7.85 -4.79
N GLY A 28 -8.29 6.89 -3.86
CA GLY A 28 -9.32 5.87 -3.62
C GLY A 28 -9.44 4.82 -4.74
N PHE A 29 -8.48 4.80 -5.67
CA PHE A 29 -8.48 3.88 -6.81
C PHE A 29 -8.54 2.41 -6.36
N THR A 30 -7.67 1.99 -5.43
CA THR A 30 -7.58 0.59 -4.98
C THR A 30 -8.91 0.06 -4.45
N THR A 31 -9.59 0.80 -3.58
CA THR A 31 -10.89 0.40 -3.01
C THR A 31 -11.96 0.32 -4.10
N THR A 32 -11.98 1.28 -5.02
CA THR A 32 -12.97 1.30 -6.11
C THR A 32 -12.75 0.16 -7.10
N PHE A 33 -11.49 -0.10 -7.44
CA PHE A 33 -11.07 -1.19 -8.32
C PHE A 33 -11.43 -2.56 -7.75
N LEU A 34 -11.18 -2.77 -6.45
CA LEU A 34 -11.54 -4.03 -5.80
C LEU A 34 -13.03 -4.20 -5.56
N GLY A 35 -13.74 -3.13 -5.20
CA GLY A 35 -15.20 -3.16 -5.10
C GLY A 35 -15.82 -3.55 -6.44
N TYR A 36 -15.31 -2.97 -7.53
CA TYR A 36 -15.70 -3.37 -8.88
C TYR A 36 -15.44 -4.85 -9.18
N CYS A 37 -14.25 -5.36 -8.80
CA CYS A 37 -13.91 -6.76 -9.01
C CYS A 37 -14.80 -7.71 -8.21
N LEU A 38 -15.17 -7.36 -6.98
CA LEU A 38 -16.09 -8.15 -6.14
C LEU A 38 -17.52 -8.13 -6.71
N GLU A 39 -18.04 -6.95 -7.06
CA GLU A 39 -19.39 -6.78 -7.61
C GLU A 39 -19.61 -7.46 -8.97
N ARG A 40 -18.52 -7.62 -9.74
CA ARG A 40 -18.52 -8.32 -11.03
C ARG A 40 -18.13 -9.79 -10.93
N GLU A 41 -17.96 -10.31 -9.72
CA GLU A 41 -17.53 -11.69 -9.47
C GLU A 41 -16.21 -12.01 -10.19
N ILE A 42 -15.36 -11.02 -10.44
CA ILE A 42 -13.97 -11.22 -10.88
C ILE A 42 -13.16 -11.78 -9.71
N LEU A 43 -13.50 -11.36 -8.50
CA LEU A 43 -13.00 -11.90 -7.24
C LEU A 43 -14.17 -12.39 -6.40
N ASP A 44 -13.98 -13.52 -5.72
CA ASP A 44 -14.90 -13.99 -4.67
C ASP A 44 -14.48 -13.45 -3.31
N ALA A 45 -13.17 -13.31 -3.11
CA ALA A 45 -12.60 -12.78 -1.87
C ALA A 45 -11.28 -12.06 -2.13
N VAL A 46 -10.95 -11.07 -1.30
CA VAL A 46 -9.69 -10.32 -1.37
C VAL A 46 -9.06 -10.14 0.00
N VAL A 47 -7.78 -10.48 0.12
CA VAL A 47 -7.00 -10.20 1.34
C VAL A 47 -6.58 -8.74 1.34
N VAL A 48 -7.06 -8.00 2.34
CA VAL A 48 -6.85 -6.57 2.58
C VAL A 48 -6.39 -6.32 4.03
N VAL A 49 -6.30 -5.05 4.43
CA VAL A 49 -5.83 -4.64 5.77
C VAL A 49 -6.79 -3.66 6.42
N LYS A 50 -7.53 -4.14 7.41
CA LYS A 50 -8.24 -3.28 8.36
C LYS A 50 -7.35 -2.96 9.55
N SER A 51 -7.88 -2.21 10.52
CA SER A 51 -7.13 -1.91 11.74
C SER A 51 -8.00 -1.70 12.95
N LYS A 52 -7.42 -1.93 14.13
CA LYS A 52 -7.94 -1.47 15.41
C LYS A 52 -6.93 -0.50 16.01
N ASN A 53 -7.32 0.76 16.22
CA ASN A 53 -6.43 1.83 16.72
C ASN A 53 -5.11 1.91 15.94
N TRP A 54 -5.19 1.97 14.61
CA TRP A 54 -4.05 1.96 13.68
C TRP A 54 -3.18 0.70 13.70
N LYS A 55 -3.46 -0.28 14.57
CA LYS A 55 -2.80 -1.59 14.52
C LYS A 55 -3.42 -2.40 13.38
N PRO A 56 -2.66 -2.69 12.32
CA PRO A 56 -3.21 -3.33 11.14
C PRO A 56 -3.48 -4.82 11.40
N ILE A 57 -4.53 -5.32 10.77
CA ILE A 57 -5.02 -6.68 10.89
C ILE A 57 -5.32 -7.15 9.46
N ALA A 58 -4.66 -8.23 9.04
CA ALA A 58 -4.98 -8.90 7.79
C ALA A 58 -6.45 -9.35 7.82
N TYR A 59 -7.17 -9.11 6.74
CA TYR A 59 -8.60 -9.34 6.68
C TYR A 59 -9.00 -9.85 5.30
N LEU A 60 -9.92 -10.81 5.25
CA LEU A 60 -10.48 -11.32 4.00
C LEU A 60 -11.84 -10.65 3.81
N ALA A 61 -11.95 -9.79 2.79
CA ALA A 61 -13.20 -9.15 2.43
C ALA A 61 -13.86 -9.93 1.28
N THR A 62 -15.16 -10.18 1.39
CA THR A 62 -15.96 -10.92 0.37
C THR A 62 -16.98 -10.05 -0.33
N ASN A 63 -17.13 -8.79 0.09
CA ASN A 63 -18.06 -7.83 -0.49
C ASN A 63 -17.57 -6.39 -0.30
N THR A 64 -18.18 -5.44 -1.02
CA THR A 64 -17.80 -4.02 -0.99
C THR A 64 -17.95 -3.39 0.39
N VAL A 65 -18.95 -3.80 1.19
CA VAL A 65 -19.17 -3.25 2.54
C VAL A 65 -18.00 -3.61 3.47
N GLU A 66 -17.59 -4.87 3.47
CA GLU A 66 -16.43 -5.35 4.21
C GLU A 66 -15.12 -4.70 3.74
N LEU A 67 -14.97 -4.49 2.42
CA LEU A 67 -13.81 -3.83 1.85
C LEU A 67 -13.64 -2.39 2.37
N LEU A 68 -14.75 -1.67 2.60
CA LEU A 68 -14.76 -0.30 3.14
C LEU A 68 -14.28 -0.22 4.59
N GLU A 69 -14.05 -1.33 5.30
CA GLU A 69 -13.37 -1.34 6.61
C GLU A 69 -11.84 -1.18 6.52
N SER A 70 -11.28 -1.17 5.31
CA SER A 70 -9.84 -1.15 5.07
C SER A 70 -9.27 0.19 4.54
N PRO A 71 -9.84 1.38 4.83
CA PRO A 71 -9.39 2.63 4.21
C PRO A 71 -8.06 3.07 4.81
N LYS A 72 -7.34 3.96 4.11
CA LYS A 72 -6.09 4.61 4.56
C LYS A 72 -4.91 3.66 4.80
N SER A 73 -3.71 4.22 4.70
CA SER A 73 -2.45 3.50 4.87
C SER A 73 -2.09 3.34 6.35
N LYS A 74 -1.78 2.11 6.78
CA LYS A 74 -1.25 1.83 8.12
C LYS A 74 0.24 1.57 7.99
N TYR A 75 1.07 2.46 8.52
CA TYR A 75 2.54 2.38 8.42
C TYR A 75 3.17 1.41 9.43
N SER A 76 2.47 0.32 9.74
CA SER A 76 3.01 -0.79 10.52
C SER A 76 2.72 -2.16 9.90
N ILE A 77 3.35 -3.22 10.41
CA ILE A 77 3.35 -4.56 9.79
C ILE A 77 1.98 -5.25 9.93
N SER A 78 1.49 -5.78 8.81
CA SER A 78 0.35 -6.71 8.75
C SER A 78 0.77 -8.01 8.05
N PRO A 79 0.54 -9.20 8.63
CA PRO A 79 0.96 -10.47 8.02
C PRO A 79 -0.09 -10.98 7.01
N ASN A 80 -0.31 -10.24 5.91
CA ASN A 80 -1.38 -10.51 4.94
C ASN A 80 -1.36 -11.95 4.40
N ASN A 81 -0.16 -12.45 4.09
CA ASN A 81 0.03 -13.77 3.48
C ASN A 81 -0.41 -14.93 4.38
N LYS A 82 -0.56 -14.73 5.69
CA LYS A 82 -1.07 -15.78 6.60
C LYS A 82 -2.53 -16.17 6.31
N LEU A 83 -3.29 -15.30 5.65
CA LEU A 83 -4.67 -15.60 5.26
C LEU A 83 -4.79 -16.27 3.90
N LEU A 84 -3.71 -16.33 3.11
CA LEU A 84 -3.79 -16.80 1.73
C LEU A 84 -4.11 -18.28 1.64
N GLU A 85 -3.54 -19.13 2.51
CA GLU A 85 -3.83 -20.57 2.56
C GLU A 85 -5.34 -20.80 2.75
N TYR A 86 -5.91 -20.26 3.83
CA TYR A 86 -7.35 -20.31 4.07
C TYR A 86 -8.16 -19.71 2.92
N ALA A 87 -7.77 -18.56 2.39
CA ALA A 87 -8.51 -17.92 1.30
C ALA A 87 -8.55 -18.80 0.04
N THR A 88 -7.41 -19.37 -0.38
CA THR A 88 -7.34 -20.20 -1.59
C THR A 88 -7.92 -21.60 -1.43
N GLU A 89 -8.08 -22.08 -0.19
CA GLU A 89 -8.80 -23.33 0.08
C GLU A 89 -10.33 -23.18 0.07
N ASN A 90 -10.84 -21.95 0.30
CA ASN A 90 -12.27 -21.70 0.49
C ASN A 90 -12.92 -20.86 -0.61
N TYR A 91 -12.13 -20.28 -1.52
CA TYR A 91 -12.59 -19.42 -2.61
C TYR A 91 -11.78 -19.68 -3.88
N ASP A 92 -12.43 -19.62 -5.03
CA ASP A 92 -11.78 -19.90 -6.32
C ASP A 92 -11.04 -18.67 -6.86
N LYS A 93 -11.65 -17.49 -6.80
CA LYS A 93 -11.06 -16.25 -7.33
C LYS A 93 -10.56 -15.34 -6.20
N VAL A 94 -9.34 -15.60 -5.73
CA VAL A 94 -8.74 -14.87 -4.61
C VAL A 94 -7.86 -13.71 -5.09
N GLY A 95 -8.10 -12.54 -4.51
CA GLY A 95 -7.28 -11.35 -4.67
C GLY A 95 -6.37 -11.09 -3.48
N LEU A 96 -5.28 -10.34 -3.70
CA LEU A 96 -4.37 -9.88 -2.66
C LEU A 96 -4.03 -8.40 -2.83
N VAL A 97 -4.24 -7.61 -1.79
CA VAL A 97 -3.62 -6.28 -1.63
C VAL A 97 -2.45 -6.38 -0.68
N GLY A 98 -1.32 -5.83 -1.08
CA GLY A 98 -0.18 -5.78 -0.18
C GLY A 98 0.98 -4.94 -0.65
N LEU A 99 1.96 -4.80 0.24
CA LEU A 99 3.25 -4.18 -0.07
C LEU A 99 4.06 -5.12 -0.97
N PRO A 100 5.18 -4.67 -1.58
CA PRO A 100 5.96 -5.49 -2.51
C PRO A 100 6.37 -6.87 -1.94
N CYS A 101 6.73 -6.93 -0.66
CA CYS A 101 7.06 -8.20 0.01
C CYS A 101 5.85 -9.14 0.20
N HIS A 102 4.64 -8.60 0.38
CA HIS A 102 3.42 -9.42 0.44
C HIS A 102 3.12 -10.02 -0.93
N ILE A 103 3.24 -9.22 -2.00
CA ILE A 103 3.04 -9.68 -3.37
C ILE A 103 4.06 -10.77 -3.71
N LEU A 104 5.34 -10.57 -3.39
CA LEU A 104 6.39 -11.57 -3.58
C LEU A 104 6.06 -12.88 -2.86
N GLY A 105 5.66 -12.83 -1.59
CA GLY A 105 5.27 -14.02 -0.84
C GLY A 105 4.00 -14.68 -1.38
N GLY A 106 3.11 -13.88 -2.00
CA GLY A 106 1.84 -14.31 -2.57
C GLY A 106 2.00 -15.10 -3.87
N LEU A 107 3.16 -15.02 -4.54
CA LEU A 107 3.47 -15.81 -5.73
C LEU A 107 3.50 -17.33 -5.50
N GLN A 108 3.49 -17.76 -4.24
CA GLN A 108 3.39 -19.17 -3.87
C GLN A 108 1.96 -19.71 -3.93
N PHE A 109 0.97 -18.82 -4.11
CA PHE A 109 -0.45 -19.13 -4.15
C PHE A 109 -1.01 -18.84 -5.54
N ASP A 110 -2.05 -19.57 -5.94
CA ASP A 110 -2.79 -19.27 -7.16
C ASP A 110 -3.75 -18.12 -6.89
N LEU A 111 -3.41 -16.92 -7.38
CA LEU A 111 -4.16 -15.68 -7.12
C LEU A 111 -4.62 -15.07 -8.43
N THR A 112 -5.92 -14.83 -8.53
CA THR A 112 -6.56 -14.19 -9.69
C THR A 112 -6.08 -12.77 -9.88
N LEU A 113 -5.91 -12.00 -8.80
CA LEU A 113 -5.53 -10.59 -8.88
C LEU A 113 -4.62 -10.15 -7.73
N LYS A 114 -3.51 -9.50 -8.08
CA LYS A 114 -2.51 -8.97 -7.14
C LYS A 114 -2.44 -7.45 -7.30
N VAL A 115 -2.86 -6.71 -6.28
CA VAL A 115 -2.75 -5.25 -6.22
C VAL A 115 -1.62 -4.86 -5.27
N GLY A 116 -0.50 -4.43 -5.85
CA GLY A 116 0.70 -4.05 -5.12
C GLY A 116 0.69 -2.57 -4.74
N LEU A 117 0.90 -2.24 -3.47
CA LEU A 117 1.03 -0.85 -3.02
C LEU A 117 2.50 -0.41 -3.05
N PHE A 118 2.76 0.83 -3.46
CA PHE A 118 4.10 1.40 -3.40
C PHE A 118 4.60 1.45 -1.95
N CYS A 119 5.85 1.06 -1.72
CA CYS A 119 6.40 0.98 -0.37
C CYS A 119 7.90 1.27 -0.34
N THR A 120 8.31 2.18 0.53
CA THR A 120 9.72 2.41 0.85
C THR A 120 10.14 1.62 2.09
N LYS A 121 9.46 1.85 3.21
CA LYS A 121 9.73 1.26 4.53
C LYS A 121 8.42 1.03 5.28
N ASN A 122 8.46 0.08 6.21
CA ASN A 122 7.39 -0.20 7.15
C ASN A 122 7.97 -0.27 8.57
N PHE A 123 7.16 -0.10 9.61
CA PHE A 123 7.59 0.03 11.00
C PHE A 123 6.89 -0.97 11.92
N TYR A 124 7.40 -1.15 13.13
CA TYR A 124 6.63 -1.83 14.18
C TYR A 124 5.52 -0.92 14.70
N TYR A 125 4.39 -1.51 15.10
CA TYR A 125 3.24 -0.75 15.60
C TYR A 125 3.62 0.11 16.82
N ASP A 126 4.31 -0.49 17.79
CA ASP A 126 4.75 0.23 18.99
C ASP A 126 5.76 1.33 18.67
N THR A 127 6.60 1.15 17.64
CA THR A 127 7.50 2.21 17.16
C THR A 127 6.72 3.41 16.63
N ILE A 128 5.72 3.22 15.76
CA ILE A 128 4.88 4.33 15.26
C ILE A 128 4.14 4.99 16.41
N LYS A 129 3.54 4.19 17.29
CA LYS A 129 2.83 4.69 18.47
C LYS A 129 3.72 5.57 19.36
N SER A 130 4.94 5.12 19.65
CA SER A 130 5.91 5.88 20.44
C SER A 130 6.38 7.14 19.73
N ILE A 131 6.68 7.10 18.42
CA ILE A 131 7.05 8.29 17.65
C ILE A 131 5.97 9.37 17.77
N ILE A 132 4.71 8.99 17.55
CA ILE A 132 3.57 9.93 17.61
C ILE A 132 3.44 10.51 19.02
N LYS A 133 3.52 9.65 20.05
CA LYS A 133 3.35 10.08 21.43
C LYS A 133 4.49 10.99 21.90
N GLU A 134 5.73 10.61 21.65
CA GLU A 134 6.92 11.34 22.13
C GLU A 134 7.18 12.63 21.37
N ARG A 135 6.93 12.65 20.05
CA ARG A 135 7.23 13.82 19.21
C ARG A 135 6.09 14.84 19.21
N PHE A 136 4.85 14.38 19.31
CA PHE A 136 3.67 15.24 19.14
C PHE A 136 2.77 15.30 20.38
N GLY A 137 2.99 14.46 21.39
CA GLY A 137 2.11 14.36 22.57
C GLY A 137 0.77 13.65 22.31
N VAL A 138 0.50 13.28 21.06
CA VAL A 138 -0.77 12.73 20.56
C VAL A 138 -0.91 11.25 20.90
N ASN A 139 -2.08 10.82 21.35
CA ASN A 139 -2.37 9.38 21.49
C ASN A 139 -2.82 8.82 20.13
N ILE A 140 -2.46 7.56 19.85
CA ILE A 140 -2.69 6.95 18.52
C ILE A 140 -4.17 6.83 18.14
N ASP A 141 -5.07 6.76 19.13
CA ASP A 141 -6.52 6.75 18.97
C ASP A 141 -7.10 8.11 18.56
N GLU A 142 -6.38 9.21 18.77
CA GLU A 142 -6.76 10.55 18.32
C GLU A 142 -6.36 10.81 16.85
N VAL A 143 -5.56 9.93 16.25
CA VAL A 143 -5.06 10.10 14.88
C VAL A 143 -6.17 9.81 13.87
N TYR A 144 -6.42 10.77 12.99
CA TYR A 144 -7.37 10.65 11.89
C TYR A 144 -6.72 10.16 10.60
N LYS A 145 -5.51 10.60 10.29
CA LYS A 145 -4.77 10.18 9.09
C LYS A 145 -3.27 10.21 9.35
N MET A 146 -2.56 9.24 8.79
CA MET A 146 -1.11 9.26 8.68
C MET A 146 -0.72 9.36 7.20
N ASN A 147 0.39 10.02 6.89
CA ASN A 147 0.93 10.04 5.53
C ASN A 147 2.46 10.05 5.54
N ILE A 148 3.09 9.56 4.48
CA ILE A 148 4.50 9.80 4.19
C ILE A 148 4.58 10.47 2.83
N THR A 149 4.85 11.77 2.82
CA THR A 149 4.88 12.58 1.61
C THR A 149 5.94 13.67 1.72
N LYS A 150 6.51 14.09 0.59
CA LYS A 150 7.49 15.18 0.50
C LYS A 150 8.64 15.06 1.53
N GLY A 151 9.08 13.83 1.82
CA GLY A 151 10.16 13.53 2.75
C GLY A 151 9.80 13.67 4.24
N LYS A 152 8.51 13.71 4.58
CA LYS A 152 8.01 13.85 5.96
C LYS A 152 7.03 12.74 6.30
N PHE A 153 7.05 12.30 7.55
CA PHE A 153 5.94 11.58 8.16
C PHE A 153 4.98 12.60 8.75
N VAL A 154 3.72 12.55 8.32
CA VAL A 154 2.67 13.51 8.62
C VAL A 154 1.57 12.79 9.41
N VAL A 155 1.14 13.39 10.52
CA VAL A 155 0.06 12.89 11.37
C VAL A 155 -1.00 13.97 11.48
N GLU A 156 -2.23 13.62 11.15
CA GLU A 156 -3.38 14.51 11.19
C GLU A 156 -4.34 14.04 12.29
N THR A 157 -4.78 14.97 13.12
CA THR A 157 -5.83 14.76 14.14
C THR A 157 -7.02 15.65 13.84
N LEU A 158 -8.19 15.27 14.37
CA LEU A 158 -9.41 16.07 14.27
C LEU A 158 -9.83 16.51 15.68
N LYS A 159 -9.70 17.79 15.97
CA LYS A 159 -10.10 18.38 17.24
C LYS A 159 -11.49 18.98 17.10
N ARG A 160 -12.41 18.58 17.98
CA ARG A 160 -13.76 19.19 18.03
C ARG A 160 -13.72 20.43 18.92
N GLU A 161 -14.09 21.57 18.35
CA GLU A 161 -14.34 22.82 19.07
C GLU A 161 -15.87 23.04 19.14
N GLY A 162 -16.45 22.73 20.29
CA GLY A 162 -17.91 22.78 20.47
C GLY A 162 -18.66 21.73 19.62
N PHE A 163 -19.91 22.02 19.26
CA PHE A 163 -20.80 21.09 18.56
C PHE A 163 -20.63 21.07 17.04
N ALA A 164 -20.08 22.13 16.43
CA ALA A 164 -20.15 22.34 14.98
C ALA A 164 -18.79 22.49 14.28
N LYS A 165 -17.70 22.74 15.01
CA LYS A 165 -16.40 23.02 14.40
C LYS A 165 -15.45 21.85 14.63
N THR A 166 -14.93 21.29 13.54
CA THR A 166 -13.84 20.33 13.58
C THR A 166 -12.61 21.00 12.98
N GLU A 167 -11.57 21.17 13.78
CA GLU A 167 -10.28 21.69 13.34
C GLU A 167 -9.33 20.52 13.04
N LYS A 168 -8.65 20.58 11.90
CA LYS A 168 -7.61 19.63 11.53
C LYS A 168 -6.26 20.16 12.01
N VAL A 169 -5.59 19.41 12.87
CA VAL A 169 -4.23 19.71 13.34
C VAL A 169 -3.25 18.78 12.65
N VAL A 170 -2.18 19.33 12.09
CA VAL A 170 -1.16 18.60 11.33
C VAL A 170 0.17 18.65 12.06
N TYR A 171 0.76 17.48 12.26
CA TYR A 171 2.10 17.29 12.83
C TYR A 171 3.02 16.67 11.79
N GLU A 172 4.27 17.09 11.75
CA GLU A 172 5.24 16.61 10.77
C GLU A 172 6.59 16.29 11.42
N ILE A 173 7.23 15.22 10.96
CA ILE A 173 8.62 14.90 11.27
C ILE A 173 9.36 14.51 9.99
N PRO A 174 10.58 15.02 9.74
CA PRO A 174 11.40 14.56 8.61
C PRO A 174 11.58 13.04 8.63
N ILE A 175 11.34 12.38 7.49
CA ILE A 175 11.38 10.92 7.42
C ILE A 175 12.75 10.36 7.83
N LYS A 176 13.82 11.10 7.52
CA LYS A 176 15.21 10.75 7.84
C LYS A 176 15.47 10.56 9.34
N GLU A 177 14.69 11.20 10.21
CA GLU A 177 14.87 11.06 11.66
C GLU A 177 14.37 9.72 12.18
N ILE A 178 13.30 9.19 11.56
CA ILE A 178 12.64 7.96 12.01
C ILE A 178 12.98 6.76 11.13
N GLU A 179 13.55 6.96 9.94
CA GLU A 179 13.72 5.90 8.94
C GLU A 179 14.64 4.75 9.37
N LYS A 180 15.49 4.97 10.38
CA LYS A 180 16.34 3.94 11.01
C LYS A 180 15.57 3.01 11.94
N LEU A 181 14.41 3.45 12.41
CA LEU A 181 13.50 2.69 13.26
C LEU A 181 12.57 1.77 12.45
N CYS A 182 12.75 1.70 11.13
CA CYS A 182 11.97 0.80 10.29
C CYS A 182 12.28 -0.67 10.61
N ASN A 183 11.41 -1.56 10.16
CA ASN A 183 11.66 -2.99 10.24
C ASN A 183 12.97 -3.33 9.50
N LEU A 184 13.82 -4.13 10.15
CA LEU A 184 15.10 -4.58 9.59
C LEU A 184 14.95 -5.22 8.21
N GLY A 185 13.88 -5.98 7.97
CA GLY A 185 13.59 -6.58 6.66
C GLY A 185 13.38 -5.55 5.54
N CYS A 186 13.00 -4.31 5.86
CA CYS A 186 12.86 -3.26 4.85
C CYS A 186 14.21 -2.77 4.31
N ARG A 187 15.30 -2.94 5.06
CA ARG A 187 16.66 -2.48 4.70
C ARG A 187 17.28 -3.31 3.57
N VAL A 188 16.81 -4.55 3.42
CA VAL A 188 17.24 -5.50 2.39
C VAL A 188 16.24 -5.61 1.23
N CYS A 189 15.08 -4.94 1.34
CA CYS A 189 14.04 -4.98 0.33
C CYS A 189 14.39 -4.11 -0.87
N THR A 190 14.34 -4.70 -2.06
CA THR A 190 14.80 -4.11 -3.33
C THR A 190 13.67 -3.66 -4.26
N ASP A 191 12.42 -3.75 -3.79
CA ASP A 191 11.23 -3.43 -4.58
C ASP A 191 10.47 -2.25 -3.96
N PHE A 192 10.18 -1.26 -4.78
CA PHE A 192 9.38 -0.08 -4.43
C PHE A 192 7.94 -0.23 -4.92
N SER A 193 7.78 -0.52 -6.21
CA SER A 193 6.53 -0.43 -6.95
C SER A 193 5.79 -1.76 -7.06
N ALA A 194 6.16 -2.76 -6.27
CA ALA A 194 5.55 -4.09 -6.28
C ALA A 194 5.55 -4.69 -7.69
N LYS A 195 6.74 -4.94 -8.23
CA LYS A 195 6.95 -5.28 -9.65
C LYS A 195 6.29 -6.59 -10.11
N TYR A 196 5.92 -7.44 -9.16
CA TYR A 196 5.24 -8.73 -9.39
C TYR A 196 3.71 -8.66 -9.26
N ALA A 197 3.14 -7.47 -9.06
CA ALA A 197 1.70 -7.27 -9.03
C ALA A 197 1.09 -7.29 -10.44
N ASP A 198 -0.23 -7.40 -10.53
CA ASP A 198 -0.99 -7.20 -11.77
C ASP A 198 -1.27 -5.69 -11.97
N VAL A 199 -1.51 -5.00 -10.85
CA VAL A 199 -1.64 -3.54 -10.77
C VAL A 199 -0.83 -3.04 -9.59
N SER A 200 0.00 -2.03 -9.81
CA SER A 200 0.70 -1.35 -8.73
C SER A 200 0.13 0.04 -8.49
N VAL A 201 -0.06 0.44 -7.23
CA VAL A 201 -0.74 1.69 -6.87
C VAL A 201 0.04 2.44 -5.80
N GLY A 202 0.19 3.75 -5.96
CA GLY A 202 0.73 4.60 -4.91
C GLY A 202 0.44 6.08 -5.13
N SER A 203 0.99 6.94 -4.29
CA SER A 203 0.80 8.39 -4.38
C SER A 203 1.86 9.08 -5.26
N VAL A 204 3.10 8.60 -5.20
CA VAL A 204 4.25 9.22 -5.91
C VAL A 204 4.03 9.16 -7.42
N GLY A 205 4.25 10.30 -8.09
CA GLY A 205 4.09 10.44 -9.53
C GLY A 205 2.77 11.11 -9.94
N SER A 206 1.83 11.27 -9.01
CA SER A 206 0.54 11.91 -9.24
C SER A 206 0.30 13.07 -8.26
N GLU A 207 -0.65 13.94 -8.59
CA GLU A 207 -1.04 15.06 -7.73
C GLU A 207 -1.79 14.60 -6.46
N ASP A 208 -1.87 15.49 -5.45
CA ASP A 208 -2.54 15.18 -4.19
C ASP A 208 -4.03 14.82 -4.44
N GLY A 209 -4.48 13.70 -3.87
CA GLY A 209 -5.83 13.18 -4.08
C GLY A 209 -6.00 12.32 -5.34
N TRP A 210 -4.90 11.95 -6.00
CA TRP A 210 -4.84 10.97 -7.07
C TRP A 210 -3.91 9.82 -6.72
N ASN A 211 -4.01 8.72 -7.45
CA ASN A 211 -3.10 7.60 -7.36
C ASN A 211 -2.35 7.41 -8.68
N THR A 212 -1.03 7.24 -8.60
CA THR A 212 -0.28 6.62 -9.70
C THR A 212 -0.63 5.14 -9.75
N VAL A 213 -0.99 4.64 -10.92
CA VAL A 213 -1.36 3.26 -11.22
C VAL A 213 -0.44 2.74 -12.33
N ILE A 214 0.27 1.65 -12.05
CA ILE A 214 1.08 0.92 -13.03
C ILE A 214 0.32 -0.34 -13.41
N VAL A 215 -0.11 -0.42 -14.67
CA VAL A 215 -0.84 -1.57 -15.21
C VAL A 215 0.18 -2.54 -15.82
N ARG A 216 0.17 -3.79 -15.37
CA ARG A 216 1.20 -4.79 -15.73
C ARG A 216 0.66 -5.96 -16.55
N ASN A 217 -0.67 -6.09 -16.64
CA ASN A 217 -1.28 -7.13 -17.47
C ASN A 217 -2.57 -6.65 -18.14
N LYS A 218 -3.01 -7.42 -19.15
CA LYS A 218 -4.18 -7.12 -19.98
C LYS A 218 -5.51 -7.19 -19.22
N MET A 219 -5.67 -8.14 -18.31
CA MET A 219 -6.89 -8.27 -17.50
C MET A 219 -7.14 -6.99 -16.69
N ALA A 220 -6.11 -6.47 -16.02
CA ALA A 220 -6.20 -5.23 -15.28
C ALA A 220 -6.50 -4.02 -16.16
N GLU A 221 -5.90 -3.95 -17.35
CA GLU A 221 -6.18 -2.90 -18.33
C GLU A 221 -7.65 -2.90 -18.76
N GLU A 222 -8.20 -4.08 -19.08
CA GLU A 222 -9.60 -4.25 -19.48
C GLU A 222 -10.56 -3.83 -18.35
N ILE A 223 -10.27 -4.22 -17.10
CA ILE A 223 -11.08 -3.81 -15.94
C ILE A 223 -11.05 -2.29 -15.77
N ILE A 224 -9.86 -1.67 -15.83
CA ILE A 224 -9.71 -0.21 -15.67
C ILE A 224 -10.46 0.54 -16.77
N ASN A 225 -10.35 0.12 -18.03
CA ASN A 225 -11.05 0.74 -19.15
C ASN A 225 -12.57 0.68 -18.96
N ASP A 226 -13.11 -0.48 -18.58
CA ASP A 226 -14.53 -0.64 -18.33
C ASP A 226 -15.03 0.18 -17.12
N MET A 227 -14.18 0.38 -16.09
CA MET A 227 -14.48 1.30 -14.99
C MET A 227 -14.50 2.77 -15.42
N VAL A 228 -13.64 3.17 -16.37
CA VAL A 228 -13.65 4.52 -16.97
C VAL A 228 -14.93 4.72 -17.77
N ASP A 229 -15.30 3.75 -18.61
CA ASP A 229 -16.52 3.79 -19.44
C ASP A 229 -17.79 3.90 -18.58
N LYS A 230 -17.82 3.20 -17.43
CA LYS A 230 -18.90 3.28 -16.44
C LYS A 230 -18.87 4.55 -15.57
N GLY A 231 -17.85 5.39 -15.72
CA GLY A 231 -17.72 6.63 -14.94
C GLY A 231 -17.42 6.42 -13.45
N LEU A 232 -16.84 5.28 -13.06
CA LEU A 232 -16.49 4.98 -11.67
C LEU A 232 -15.17 5.62 -11.24
N ILE A 233 -14.28 5.84 -12.20
CA ILE A 233 -12.98 6.48 -12.00
C ILE A 233 -12.74 7.57 -13.05
N GLU A 234 -11.81 8.46 -12.74
CA GLU A 234 -11.19 9.42 -13.65
C GLU A 234 -9.74 9.01 -13.86
N ILE A 235 -9.22 9.16 -15.09
CA ILE A 235 -7.83 8.88 -15.42
C ILE A 235 -7.17 10.08 -16.12
N LYS A 236 -5.88 10.25 -15.87
CA LYS A 236 -4.98 11.17 -16.58
C LYS A 236 -3.74 10.39 -17.03
N GLU A 237 -3.23 10.70 -18.21
CA GLU A 237 -2.00 10.07 -18.71
C GLU A 237 -0.73 10.75 -18.16
N GLU A 238 -0.87 11.95 -17.60
CA GLU A 238 0.23 12.67 -16.97
C GLU A 238 0.62 12.01 -15.63
N VAL A 239 1.79 11.39 -15.63
CA VAL A 239 2.44 10.79 -14.46
C VAL A 239 3.90 11.22 -14.46
N ASP A 240 4.42 11.68 -13.32
CA ASP A 240 5.86 11.86 -13.13
C ASP A 240 6.53 10.50 -12.91
N ILE A 241 6.76 9.80 -14.03
CA ILE A 241 7.40 8.48 -14.06
C ILE A 241 8.82 8.56 -13.48
N LYS A 242 9.54 9.67 -13.68
CA LYS A 242 10.89 9.86 -13.16
C LYS A 242 10.92 9.85 -11.63
N ALA A 243 9.90 10.41 -10.98
CA ALA A 243 9.77 10.34 -9.52
C ALA A 243 9.56 8.90 -9.02
N VAL A 244 8.78 8.09 -9.75
CA VAL A 244 8.57 6.66 -9.44
C VAL A 244 9.87 5.89 -9.62
N GLU A 245 10.51 5.99 -10.80
CA GLU A 245 11.76 5.32 -11.13
C GLU A 245 12.89 5.67 -10.15
N LYS A 246 12.97 6.93 -9.72
CA LYS A 246 13.94 7.36 -8.70
C LYS A 246 13.81 6.56 -7.39
N LEU A 247 12.59 6.29 -6.94
CA LEU A 247 12.35 5.50 -5.73
C LEU A 247 12.59 4.00 -5.97
N GLU A 248 12.27 3.49 -7.15
CA GLU A 248 12.65 2.14 -7.56
C GLU A 248 14.17 1.95 -7.51
N ASP A 249 14.94 2.87 -8.08
CA ASP A 249 16.40 2.79 -8.12
C ASP A 249 17.03 2.92 -6.74
N ILE A 250 16.46 3.76 -5.86
CA ILE A 250 16.87 3.82 -4.45
C ILE A 250 16.68 2.45 -3.78
N LYS A 251 15.56 1.75 -4.05
CA LYS A 251 15.31 0.42 -3.49
C LYS A 251 16.22 -0.63 -4.11
N LYS A 252 16.46 -0.61 -5.43
CA LYS A 252 17.37 -1.53 -6.12
C LYS A 252 18.79 -1.49 -5.56
N LYS A 253 19.29 -0.33 -5.10
CA LYS A 253 20.61 -0.23 -4.44
C LYS A 253 20.78 -1.14 -3.23
N ASN A 254 19.68 -1.56 -2.57
CA ASN A 254 19.74 -2.53 -1.49
C ASN A 254 20.21 -3.93 -1.96
N GLU A 255 20.26 -4.20 -3.27
CA GLU A 255 20.85 -5.44 -3.81
C GLU A 255 22.34 -5.57 -3.47
N GLU A 256 23.07 -4.46 -3.42
CA GLU A 256 24.48 -4.44 -3.02
C GLU A 256 24.64 -4.80 -1.53
N ILE A 257 23.71 -4.32 -0.70
CA ILE A 257 23.63 -4.66 0.72
C ILE A 257 23.36 -6.17 0.90
N ASN A 258 22.49 -6.76 0.07
CA ASN A 258 22.17 -8.19 0.09
C ASN A 258 23.38 -9.10 -0.26
N LYS A 259 24.30 -8.62 -1.11
CA LYS A 259 25.55 -9.33 -1.44
C LYS A 259 26.52 -9.38 -0.24
N CYS A 260 26.37 -8.46 0.71
CA CYS A 260 27.16 -8.38 1.93
C CYS A 260 26.50 -9.11 3.11
N SER A 261 25.68 -10.14 2.85
CA SER A 261 24.85 -10.86 3.83
C SER A 261 25.60 -11.50 5.01
N ALA A 262 26.93 -11.62 4.94
CA ALA A 262 27.77 -11.93 6.10
C ALA A 262 27.71 -10.85 7.20
N TYR A 263 27.43 -9.58 6.88
CA TYR A 263 27.40 -8.48 7.85
C TYR A 263 26.13 -8.42 8.72
N PHE A 264 24.97 -8.82 8.18
CA PHE A 264 23.72 -8.83 8.95
C PHE A 264 23.73 -9.86 10.09
N ALA A 265 24.47 -10.95 9.92
CA ALA A 265 24.63 -11.97 10.96
C ALA A 265 25.52 -11.49 12.13
N VAL A 266 26.33 -10.45 11.91
CA VAL A 266 27.44 -10.09 12.82
C VAL A 266 27.17 -8.80 13.61
N CYS A 267 26.36 -7.84 13.11
CA CYS A 267 25.96 -6.69 13.92
C CYS A 267 24.68 -5.98 13.43
N PRO A 268 23.50 -6.26 14.03
CA PRO A 268 22.25 -5.57 13.72
C PRO A 268 22.23 -4.07 14.09
N ALA A 269 23.16 -3.63 14.95
CA ALA A 269 23.16 -2.29 15.54
C ALA A 269 23.96 -1.24 14.74
N LEU A 270 24.67 -1.64 13.69
CA LEU A 270 25.51 -0.75 12.88
C LEU A 270 24.80 -0.14 11.66
N PHE A 271 23.51 -0.44 11.47
CA PHE A 271 22.71 0.09 10.37
C PHE A 271 21.45 0.75 10.90
#